data_AF-A0A4S2AJ86-F1
#
_entry.id   AF-A0A4S2AJ86-F1
#
_cell.length_a   1.000
_cell.length_b   1.000
_cell.length_c   1.000
_cell.angle_alpha   90.00
_cell.angle_beta   90.00
_cell.angle_gamma   90.00
#
_symmetry.space_group_name_H-M   'P 1'
#
loop_
_entity.id
_entity.type
_entity.pdbx_description
1 polymer ?
#
loop_
_entity_poly.entity_id
_entity_poly.type
_entity_poly.pdbx_seq_one_letter_code
_entity_poly.pdbx_strand_id
1 'polypeptide(L)' 'MSEYSKNLLIGILAAVVFIACVALVVVGQRNIGPTGLLMMLAGLAGLLVLLGLYNRQYK' A
#
# COMPACT_ATOMS: atom_id res chain seq x y z
N MET A 1 -16.31 -7.91 18.94
CA MET A 1 -15.39 -6.82 18.52
C MET A 1 -16.22 -5.56 18.34
N SER A 2 -15.93 -4.49 19.09
CA SER A 2 -16.66 -3.22 18.91
C SER A 2 -16.37 -2.64 17.52
N GLU A 3 -17.33 -1.89 16.96
CA GLU A 3 -17.18 -1.16 15.69
C GLU A 3 -15.90 -0.33 15.65
N TYR A 4 -15.59 0.35 16.76
CA TYR A 4 -14.37 1.11 16.94
C TYR A 4 -13.10 0.27 16.75
N SER A 5 -13.02 -0.89 17.42
CA SER A 5 -11.84 -1.77 17.32
C SER A 5 -11.65 -2.32 15.89
N LYS A 6 -12.75 -2.55 15.14
CA LYS A 6 -12.66 -2.99 13.74
C LYS A 6 -12.10 -1.90 12.83
N ASN A 7 -12.60 -0.67 12.96
CA ASN A 7 -12.14 0.47 12.15
C ASN A 7 -10.67 0.80 12.44
N LEU A 8 -10.26 0.71 13.71
CA LEU A 8 -8.88 0.91 14.14
C LEU A 8 -7.95 -0.17 13.56
N LEU A 9 -8.38 -1.43 13.59
CA LEU A 9 -7.65 -2.53 12.95
C LEU A 9 -7.48 -2.35 11.44
N ILE A 10 -8.54 -1.95 10.74
CA ILE A 10 -8.50 -1.68 9.30
C ILE A 10 -7.53 -0.53 9.01
N GLY A 11 -7.55 0.54 9.81
CA GLY A 11 -6.63 1.66 9.68
C GLY A 11 -5.16 1.25 9.88
N ILE A 12 -4.88 0.46 10.93
CA ILE A 12 -3.52 -0.08 11.17
C ILE A 12 -3.09 -0.96 10.01
N LEU A 13 -3.94 -1.86 9.54
CA LEU A 13 -3.63 -2.74 8.43
C LEU A 13 -3.33 -1.94 7.15
N ALA A 14 -4.15 -0.93 6.85
CA ALA A 14 -3.91 -0.04 5.71
C ALA A 14 -2.57 0.71 5.83
N ALA A 15 -2.20 1.17 7.03
CA ALA A 15 -0.92 1.82 7.27
C ALA A 15 0.27 0.86 7.07
N VAL A 16 0.18 -0.37 7.55
CA VAL A 16 1.21 -1.40 7.34
C VAL A 16 1.37 -1.70 5.85
N VAL A 17 0.28 -1.89 5.12
CA VAL A 17 0.30 -2.13 3.67
C VAL A 17 0.89 -0.93 2.93
N PHE A 18 0.54 0.30 3.33
CA PHE A 18 1.11 1.52 2.75
C PHE A 18 2.63 1.56 2.89
N ILE A 19 3.16 1.31 4.10
CA ILE A 19 4.62 1.27 4.35
C ILE A 19 5.28 0.17 3.51
N ALA A 20 4.68 -1.01 3.41
CA ALA A 20 5.21 -2.10 2.59
C ALA A 20 5.27 -1.72 1.10
N CYS A 21 4.23 -1.07 0.56
CA CYS A 21 4.21 -0.59 -0.82
C CYS A 21 5.30 0.47 -1.08
N VAL A 22 5.50 1.41 -0.16
CA VAL A 22 6.58 2.40 -0.26
C VAL A 22 7.95 1.72 -0.22
N ALA A 23 8.13 0.75 0.67
CA ALA A 23 9.37 -0.02 0.76
C ALA A 23 9.69 -0.77 -0.54
N LEU A 24 8.70 -1.38 -1.20
CA LEU A 24 8.88 -2.02 -2.51
C LEU A 24 9.39 -1.05 -3.57
N VAL A 25 8.85 0.18 -3.61
CA VAL A 25 9.32 1.20 -4.55
C VAL A 25 10.77 1.59 -4.26
N VAL A 26 11.11 1.85 -3.00
CA VAL A 26 12.46 2.26 -2.59
C VAL A 26 13.48 1.15 -2.83
N VAL A 27 13.14 -0.10 -2.54
CA VAL A 27 14.01 -1.27 -2.82
C VAL A 27 14.16 -1.50 -4.32
N GLY A 28 13.08 -1.34 -5.08
CA GLY A 28 13.11 -1.45 -6.55
C GLY A 28 14.05 -0.45 -7.20
N GLN A 29 14.17 0.76 -6.65
CA GLN A 29 15.14 1.77 -7.12
C GLN A 29 16.60 1.36 -6.91
N ARG A 30 16.90 0.56 -5.88
CA ARG A 30 18.26 0.06 -5.61
C ARG A 30 18.66 -1.11 -6.52
N ASN A 31 17.68 -1.79 -7.13
CA ASN A 31 17.88 -2.94 -7.99
C ASN A 31 17.67 -2.58 -9.47
N ILE A 32 18.70 -2.06 -10.14
CA ILE A 32 18.58 -1.60 -11.54
C ILE A 32 18.40 -2.81 -12.46
N GLY A 33 17.21 -2.95 -13.05
CA GLY A 33 16.86 -4.00 -13.99
C GLY A 33 15.36 -4.29 -14.05
N PRO A 34 14.93 -5.26 -14.88
CA PRO A 34 13.52 -5.62 -15.02
C PRO A 34 12.87 -6.00 -13.69
N THR A 35 13.61 -6.69 -12.81
CA THR A 35 13.12 -7.09 -11.49
C THR A 35 12.85 -5.89 -10.59
N GLY A 36 13.72 -4.87 -10.58
CA GLY A 36 13.48 -3.64 -9.81
C GLY A 36 12.31 -2.83 -10.37
N LEU A 37 12.17 -2.79 -11.69
CA LEU A 37 11.01 -2.18 -12.34
C LEU A 37 9.70 -2.86 -11.91
N LEU A 38 9.64 -4.19 -11.93
CA LEU A 38 8.47 -4.94 -11.46
C LEU A 38 8.17 -4.69 -9.98
N MET A 39 9.19 -4.62 -9.12
CA MET A 39 9.00 -4.26 -7.71
C MET A 39 8.40 -2.86 -7.54
N MET A 40 8.89 -1.87 -8.28
CA MET A 40 8.33 -0.51 -8.27
C MET A 40 6.89 -0.49 -8.75
N LEU A 41 6.58 -1.19 -9.85
CA LEU A 41 5.21 -1.27 -10.39
C LEU A 41 4.25 -1.96 -9.41
N ALA A 42 4.68 -3.03 -8.74
CA ALA A 42 3.88 -3.71 -7.73
C ALA A 42 3.61 -2.80 -6.52
N GLY A 43 4.63 -2.08 -6.03
CA GLY A 43 4.48 -1.10 -4.96
C GLY A 43 3.51 0.02 -5.34
N LEU A 44 3.67 0.58 -6.55
CA LEU A 44 2.81 1.65 -7.07
C LEU A 44 1.35 1.18 -7.24
N ALA A 45 1.13 -0.02 -7.78
CA ALA A 45 -0.19 -0.61 -7.92
C ALA A 45 -0.89 -0.74 -6.55
N GLY A 46 -0.16 -1.19 -5.52
CA GLY A 46 -0.68 -1.26 -4.16
C GLY A 46 -1.08 0.12 -3.59
N LEU A 47 -0.28 1.16 -3.83
CA LEU A 47 -0.62 2.53 -3.43
C LEU A 47 -1.89 3.05 -4.12
N LEU A 48 -2.04 2.77 -5.42
CA LEU A 48 -3.23 3.15 -6.18
C LEU A 48 -4.48 2.41 -5.70
N VAL A 49 -4.36 1.12 -5.36
CA VAL A 49 -5.46 0.35 -4.77
C VAL A 49 -5.88 0.94 -3.42
N LEU A 50 -4.91 1.26 -2.54
CA LEU A 50 -5.21 1.90 -1.25
C LEU A 50 -5.91 3.24 -1.43
N LEU A 51 -5.44 4.07 -2.36
CA LEU A 51 -6.08 5.35 -2.70
C LEU A 51 -7.50 5.15 -3.24
N GLY A 52 -7.70 4.16 -4.10
CA GLY A 52 -9.02 3.82 -4.63
C GLY A 52 -9.99 3.34 -3.54
N LEU A 53 -9.51 2.50 -2.61
CA LEU A 53 -10.31 2.05 -1.46
C LEU A 53 -10.66 3.20 -0.52
N TYR A 54 -9.71 4.08 -0.24
CA TYR A 54 -9.95 5.31 0.52
C TYR A 54 -11.02 6.16 -0.17
N ASN A 55 -10.85 6.50 -1.45
CA ASN A 55 -11.79 7.34 -2.18
C ASN A 55 -13.21 6.76 -2.28
N ARG A 56 -13.36 5.43 -2.27
CA ARG A 56 -14.69 4.79 -2.25
C ARG A 56 -15.45 5.02 -0.94
N GLN A 57 -14.76 5.35 0.15
CA GLN A 57 -15.41 5.65 1.43
C GLN A 57 -15.93 7.10 1.50
N TYR A 58 -15.41 8.00 0.66
CA TYR A 58 -15.79 9.42 0.63
C TYR A 58 -16.74 9.78 -0.52
N LYS A 59 -17.20 8.79 -1.28
CA LYS A 59 -18.13 8.96 -2.41
C LYS A 59 -19.48 8.36 -2.04
#